data_AF-A0A3D5SHL6-F1
#
_entry.id   AF-A0A3D5SHL6-F1
#
_cell.length_a   1.000
_cell.length_b   1.000
_cell.length_c   1.000
_cell.angle_alpha   90.00
_cell.angle_beta   90.00
_cell.angle_gamma   90.00
#
_symmetry.space_group_name_H-M   'P 1'
#
loop_
_entity.id
_entity.type
_entity.pdbx_description
1 polymer ?
#
loop_
_entity_poly.entity_id
_entity_poly.type
_entity_poly.pdbx_seq_one_letter_code
_entity_poly.pdbx_strand_id
1 'polypeptide(L)'
;MKQSIGYVPQDDIIHRELTVYRTLYYVARLRLSRDVGANEIDQIIGEVLDVTGLNGSRDVLVSQLSGGQRKRVSIAVELITKPSVIFLDEPTSGLDPATEERIMKLFRQIAESGHTVILTTHAMENVRLFDRVVLLLGGKLIFYGAPAEALEFFGTNNFIDLYNKLEAPVEAEVERLDPLPAKATRAEKRAYELRREKISDAVSEYWRSRYTTTEMYVRYIGQPISLIQQEMPTSPPKHHGRGVTDGLRQWATLVRRYAEVFASDRWNLLILFSQGPIIGLLMYLVVGKNDPRDFLYFIFALVSIWFGTSVAARELVKERQVFSRERMVNLRLMPYVASKLFILSFIVGLQTTLLFG
;
A
#
# COMPACT_ATOMS: atom_id res chain seq x y z
N MET A 1 17.75 6.95 -5.86
CA MET A 1 16.65 6.37 -6.66
C MET A 1 15.40 6.03 -5.83
N LYS A 2 15.45 5.20 -4.78
CA LYS A 2 14.22 4.88 -4.00
C LYS A 2 13.55 6.06 -3.29
N GLN A 3 14.25 7.18 -3.07
CA GLN A 3 13.66 8.39 -2.47
C GLN A 3 13.04 9.36 -3.48
N SER A 4 13.24 9.16 -4.78
CA SER A 4 12.69 10.02 -5.84
C SER A 4 11.40 9.45 -6.45
N ILE A 5 10.93 8.31 -5.95
CA ILE A 5 9.75 7.60 -6.45
C ILE A 5 8.78 7.37 -5.27
N GLY A 6 7.53 7.79 -5.42
CA GLY A 6 6.42 7.44 -4.54
C GLY A 6 5.59 6.30 -5.12
N TYR A 7 5.05 5.43 -4.27
CA TYR A 7 4.13 4.35 -4.69
C TYR A 7 2.93 4.27 -3.76
N VAL A 8 1.74 4.47 -4.31
CA VAL A 8 0.47 4.33 -3.60
C VAL A 8 -0.19 3.01 -4.04
N PRO A 9 -0.27 2.00 -3.16
CA PRO A 9 -0.96 0.76 -3.48
C PRO A 9 -2.49 0.96 -3.53
N GLN A 10 -3.20 -0.03 -4.09
CA GLN A 10 -4.66 -0.07 -4.11
C GLN A 10 -5.23 -0.03 -2.68
N ASP A 11 -4.70 -0.87 -1.78
CA ASP A 11 -5.08 -0.92 -0.37
C ASP A 11 -4.53 0.25 0.46
N ASP A 12 -5.36 0.84 1.31
CA ASP A 12 -4.97 1.89 2.26
C ASP A 12 -4.22 1.31 3.46
N ILE A 13 -2.94 0.97 3.28
CA ILE A 13 -2.09 0.42 4.34
C ILE A 13 -1.56 1.56 5.23
N ILE A 14 -2.39 2.03 6.16
CA ILE A 14 -2.08 3.12 7.12
C ILE A 14 -2.55 2.77 8.52
N HIS A 15 -1.86 3.28 9.56
CA HIS A 15 -2.27 3.10 10.95
C HIS A 15 -3.58 3.85 11.21
N ARG A 16 -4.65 3.12 11.54
CA ARG A 16 -6.00 3.68 11.69
C ARG A 16 -6.23 4.30 13.06
N GLU A 17 -5.39 3.93 14.01
CA GLU A 17 -5.40 4.35 15.41
C GLU A 17 -4.81 5.76 15.62
N LEU A 18 -4.12 6.31 14.62
CA LEU A 18 -3.48 7.63 14.69
C LEU A 18 -4.33 8.71 14.03
N THR A 19 -4.08 9.96 14.39
CA THR A 19 -4.62 11.12 13.64
C THR A 19 -3.90 11.29 12.31
N VAL A 20 -4.50 12.04 11.38
CA VAL A 20 -3.87 12.37 10.09
C VAL A 20 -2.51 13.03 10.30
N TYR A 21 -2.46 14.05 11.16
CA TYR A 21 -1.21 14.74 11.50
C TYR A 21 -0.15 13.79 12.07
N ARG A 22 -0.51 12.94 13.06
CA ARG A 22 0.44 11.98 13.64
C ARG A 22 0.96 10.99 12.62
N THR A 23 0.10 10.51 11.74
CA THR A 23 0.47 9.60 10.65
C THR A 23 1.53 10.23 9.76
N LEU A 24 1.28 11.46 9.27
CA LEU A 24 2.22 12.19 8.42
C LEU A 24 3.51 12.55 9.16
N TYR A 25 3.42 12.93 10.43
CA TYR A 25 4.56 13.26 11.27
C TYR A 25 5.52 12.07 11.44
N TYR A 26 5.00 10.88 11.77
CA TYR A 26 5.84 9.70 11.89
C TYR A 26 6.47 9.29 10.56
N VAL A 27 5.72 9.39 9.47
CA VAL A 27 6.25 9.15 8.11
C VAL A 27 7.37 10.12 7.79
N ALA A 28 7.18 11.43 8.03
CA ALA A 28 8.19 12.46 7.82
C ALA A 28 9.46 12.15 8.62
N ARG A 29 9.32 11.82 9.91
CA ARG A 29 10.45 11.47 10.79
C ARG A 29 11.24 10.24 10.34
N LEU A 30 10.59 9.31 9.63
CA LEU A 30 11.19 8.08 9.13
C LEU A 30 11.78 8.23 7.72
N ARG A 31 11.18 9.07 6.86
CA ARG A 31 11.54 9.18 5.44
C ARG A 31 12.41 10.40 5.11
N LEU A 32 12.28 11.51 5.83
CA LEU A 32 13.06 12.73 5.61
C LEU A 32 14.45 12.66 6.22
N SER A 33 15.33 13.55 5.74
CA SER A 33 16.68 13.72 6.26
C SER A 33 16.67 14.10 7.75
N ARG A 34 17.77 13.79 8.44
CA ARG A 34 17.87 14.03 9.88
C ARG A 34 17.90 15.49 10.26
N ASP A 35 18.42 16.30 9.35
CA ASP A 35 18.65 17.73 9.53
C ASP A 35 17.36 18.54 9.45
N VAL A 36 16.28 17.92 8.95
CA VAL A 36 14.95 18.50 8.92
C VAL A 36 14.42 18.59 10.36
N GLY A 37 14.22 19.83 10.81
CA GLY A 37 13.72 20.16 12.15
C GLY A 37 12.21 19.88 12.29
N ALA A 38 11.70 19.89 13.52
CA ALA A 38 10.27 19.69 13.77
C ALA A 38 9.39 20.76 13.11
N ASN A 39 9.82 22.03 13.13
CA ASN A 39 9.08 23.12 12.51
C ASN A 39 9.00 22.98 10.99
N GLU A 40 10.08 22.50 10.36
CA GLU A 40 10.12 22.27 8.92
C GLU A 40 9.26 21.05 8.54
N ILE A 41 9.24 20.01 9.38
CA ILE A 41 8.29 18.89 9.22
C ILE A 41 6.85 19.39 9.25
N ASP A 42 6.51 20.27 10.19
CA ASP A 42 5.16 20.82 10.32
C ASP A 42 4.77 21.67 9.10
N GLN A 43 5.71 22.41 8.53
CA GLN A 43 5.51 23.15 7.28
C GLN A 43 5.24 22.19 6.11
N ILE A 44 6.07 21.15 5.93
CA ILE A 44 5.88 20.14 4.89
C ILE A 44 4.53 19.44 5.05
N ILE A 45 4.13 19.12 6.28
CA ILE A 45 2.82 18.51 6.55
C ILE A 45 1.70 19.49 6.18
N GLY A 46 1.82 20.77 6.52
CA GLY A 46 0.87 21.81 6.12
C GLY A 46 0.66 21.84 4.60
N GLU A 47 1.75 21.95 3.84
CA GLU A 47 1.71 21.94 2.37
C GLU A 47 1.05 20.68 1.81
N VAL A 48 1.36 19.51 2.36
CA VAL A 48 0.76 18.25 1.92
C VAL A 48 -0.73 18.18 2.25
N LEU A 49 -1.15 18.69 3.41
CA LEU A 49 -2.57 18.76 3.79
C LEU A 49 -3.35 19.75 2.94
N ASP A 50 -2.72 20.85 2.52
CA ASP A 50 -3.28 21.82 1.59
C ASP A 50 -3.54 21.16 0.23
N VAL A 51 -2.51 20.56 -0.37
CA VAL A 51 -2.59 19.90 -1.68
C VAL A 51 -3.64 18.79 -1.65
N THR A 52 -3.66 17.96 -0.61
CA THR A 52 -4.62 16.84 -0.52
C THR A 52 -6.02 17.24 -0.03
N GLY A 53 -6.24 18.51 0.34
CA GLY A 53 -7.51 18.99 0.86
C GLY A 53 -7.92 18.31 2.18
N LEU A 54 -6.96 18.05 3.06
CA LEU A 54 -7.12 17.35 4.34
C LEU A 54 -6.99 18.26 5.56
N ASN A 55 -6.87 19.59 5.40
CA ASN A 55 -6.73 20.53 6.51
C ASN A 55 -7.80 20.40 7.60
N GLY A 56 -9.07 20.31 7.21
CA GLY A 56 -10.18 20.14 8.17
C GLY A 56 -10.18 18.79 8.90
N SER A 57 -9.34 17.84 8.47
CA SER A 57 -9.21 16.51 9.06
C SER A 57 -7.85 16.27 9.71
N ARG A 58 -7.03 17.32 9.90
CA ARG A 58 -5.67 17.24 10.45
C ARG A 58 -5.59 16.44 11.76
N ASP A 59 -6.50 16.73 12.69
CA ASP A 59 -6.50 16.13 14.04
C ASP A 59 -7.56 15.02 14.19
N VAL A 60 -8.17 14.59 13.09
CA VAL A 60 -9.16 13.51 13.08
C VAL A 60 -8.45 12.15 13.01
N LEU A 61 -8.99 11.15 13.71
CA LEU A 61 -8.50 9.78 13.66
C LEU A 61 -8.73 9.18 12.27
N VAL A 62 -7.72 8.49 11.73
CA VAL A 62 -7.79 7.85 10.41
C VAL A 62 -8.93 6.81 10.34
N SER A 63 -9.25 6.15 11.46
CA SER A 63 -10.37 5.22 11.56
C SER A 63 -11.74 5.86 11.31
N GLN A 64 -11.89 7.16 11.55
CA GLN A 64 -13.15 7.92 11.41
C GLN A 64 -13.34 8.55 10.02
N LEU A 65 -12.32 8.51 9.17
CA LEU A 65 -12.36 9.11 7.84
C LEU A 65 -13.18 8.27 6.86
N SER A 66 -13.82 8.95 5.90
CA SER A 66 -14.47 8.30 4.75
C SER A 66 -13.43 7.56 3.87
N GLY A 67 -13.88 6.65 3.00
CA GLY A 67 -12.99 5.94 2.07
C GLY A 67 -12.13 6.89 1.24
N GLY A 68 -12.74 7.90 0.61
CA GLY A 68 -12.01 8.90 -0.16
C GLY A 68 -11.07 9.79 0.66
N GLN A 69 -11.40 10.09 1.92
CA GLN A 69 -10.48 10.80 2.82
C GLN A 69 -9.27 9.92 3.19
N ARG A 70 -9.48 8.64 3.50
CA ARG A 70 -8.38 7.71 3.78
C ARG A 70 -7.46 7.53 2.59
N LYS A 71 -8.00 7.43 1.37
CA LYS A 71 -7.19 7.35 0.16
C LYS A 71 -6.32 8.60 -0.01
N ARG A 72 -6.87 9.78 0.24
CA ARG A 72 -6.11 11.04 0.26
C ARG A 72 -5.02 11.07 1.32
N VAL A 73 -5.23 10.45 2.49
CA VAL A 73 -4.16 10.26 3.50
C VAL A 73 -3.07 9.33 2.95
N SER A 74 -3.43 8.25 2.27
CA SER A 74 -2.46 7.33 1.66
C SER A 74 -1.60 8.02 0.58
N ILE A 75 -2.21 8.93 -0.21
CA ILE A 75 -1.50 9.79 -1.16
C ILE A 75 -0.60 10.79 -0.42
N ALA A 76 -1.12 11.47 0.61
CA ALA A 76 -0.37 12.42 1.43
C ALA A 76 0.91 11.81 2.01
N VAL A 77 0.83 10.57 2.50
CA VAL A 77 1.98 9.81 3.03
C VAL A 77 3.11 9.68 2.00
N GLU A 78 2.79 9.50 0.72
CA GLU A 78 3.80 9.39 -0.34
C GLU A 78 4.31 10.77 -0.79
N LEU A 79 3.49 11.82 -0.68
CA LEU A 79 3.89 13.20 -1.02
C LEU A 79 4.82 13.86 0.00
N ILE A 80 4.92 13.34 1.23
CA ILE A 80 5.82 13.87 2.28
C ILE A 80 7.27 13.97 1.80
N THR A 81 7.72 13.06 0.94
CA THR A 81 9.10 13.08 0.42
C THR A 81 9.28 13.92 -0.84
N LYS A 82 8.23 14.61 -1.31
CA LYS A 82 8.20 15.38 -2.57
C LYS A 82 8.82 14.60 -3.74
N PRO A 83 8.31 13.39 -4.06
CA PRO A 83 8.93 12.51 -5.06
C PRO A 83 8.78 13.07 -6.47
N SER A 84 9.80 12.97 -7.32
CA SER A 84 9.71 13.43 -8.72
C SER A 84 8.74 12.59 -9.56
N VAL A 85 8.57 11.31 -9.22
CA VAL A 85 7.66 10.38 -9.92
C VAL A 85 6.77 9.67 -8.90
N ILE A 86 5.48 9.56 -9.19
CA ILE A 86 4.48 8.91 -8.34
C ILE A 86 3.79 7.81 -9.13
N PHE A 87 3.82 6.59 -8.61
CA PHE A 87 3.06 5.45 -9.12
C PHE A 87 1.82 5.23 -8.26
N LEU A 88 0.67 5.04 -8.89
CA LEU A 88 -0.62 4.87 -8.24
C LEU A 88 -1.26 3.60 -8.78
N ASP A 89 -1.54 2.66 -7.91
CA ASP A 89 -2.20 1.41 -8.27
C ASP A 89 -3.71 1.51 -7.98
N GLU A 90 -4.51 1.58 -9.04
CA GLU A 90 -5.97 1.72 -9.01
C GLU A 90 -6.48 2.71 -7.94
N PRO A 91 -6.05 3.99 -7.99
CA PRO A 91 -6.23 4.90 -6.87
C PRO A 91 -7.69 5.31 -6.63
N THR A 92 -8.59 5.07 -7.58
CA THR A 92 -10.01 5.44 -7.48
C THR A 92 -10.95 4.24 -7.31
N SER A 93 -10.41 3.02 -7.26
CA SER A 93 -11.19 1.79 -7.14
C SER A 93 -11.98 1.75 -5.82
N GLY A 94 -13.28 1.42 -5.91
CA GLY A 94 -14.18 1.32 -4.77
C GLY A 94 -14.68 2.66 -4.20
N LEU A 95 -14.47 3.78 -4.91
CA LEU A 95 -14.98 5.10 -4.53
C LEU A 95 -16.25 5.45 -5.32
N ASP A 96 -17.06 6.37 -4.78
CA ASP A 96 -18.17 6.94 -5.52
C ASP A 96 -17.67 7.88 -6.64
N PRO A 97 -18.43 8.05 -7.74
CA PRO A 97 -18.01 8.84 -8.90
C PRO A 97 -17.58 10.27 -8.56
N ALA A 98 -18.27 10.93 -7.62
CA ALA A 98 -17.96 12.31 -7.24
C ALA A 98 -16.64 12.40 -6.46
N THR A 99 -16.34 11.42 -5.60
CA THR A 99 -15.05 11.33 -4.90
C THR A 99 -13.92 10.98 -5.86
N GLU A 100 -14.17 10.06 -6.79
CA GLU A 100 -13.22 9.70 -7.84
C GLU A 100 -12.81 10.93 -8.67
N GLU A 101 -13.75 11.72 -9.17
CA GLU A 101 -13.46 12.92 -9.97
C GLU A 101 -12.56 13.91 -9.20
N ARG A 102 -12.82 14.10 -7.89
CA ARG A 102 -11.99 14.96 -7.03
C ARG A 102 -10.57 14.44 -6.88
N ILE A 103 -10.39 13.12 -6.75
CA ILE A 103 -9.06 12.51 -6.66
C ILE A 103 -8.32 12.62 -8.00
N MET A 104 -9.01 12.46 -9.12
CA MET A 104 -8.40 12.64 -10.45
C MET A 104 -7.95 14.09 -10.68
N LYS A 105 -8.75 15.07 -10.26
CA LYS A 105 -8.36 16.49 -10.26
C LYS A 105 -7.16 16.77 -9.36
N LEU A 106 -7.07 16.12 -8.19
CA LEU A 106 -5.90 16.21 -7.32
C LEU A 106 -4.63 15.69 -8.04
N PHE A 107 -4.70 14.55 -8.72
CA PHE A 107 -3.55 14.05 -9.49
C PHE A 107 -3.16 14.96 -10.63
N ARG A 108 -4.14 15.61 -11.29
CA ARG A 108 -3.87 16.62 -12.30
C ARG A 108 -3.10 17.82 -11.71
N GLN A 109 -3.52 18.32 -10.55
CA GLN A 109 -2.82 19.41 -9.85
C GLN A 109 -1.39 19.02 -9.44
N ILE A 110 -1.21 17.81 -8.93
CA ILE A 110 0.10 17.27 -8.59
C ILE A 110 0.99 17.20 -9.85
N ALA A 111 0.45 16.73 -10.98
CA ALA A 111 1.19 16.69 -12.24
C ALA A 111 1.60 18.09 -12.74
N GLU A 112 0.67 19.05 -12.68
CA GLU A 112 0.91 20.45 -13.06
C GLU A 112 1.96 21.15 -12.18
N SER A 113 2.13 20.70 -10.93
CA SER A 113 3.19 21.18 -10.04
C SER A 113 4.59 20.64 -10.37
N GLY A 114 4.75 19.87 -11.45
CA GLY A 114 6.05 19.36 -11.93
C GLY A 114 6.37 17.92 -11.51
N HIS A 115 5.38 17.15 -11.06
CA HIS A 115 5.56 15.75 -10.68
C HIS A 115 5.09 14.83 -11.82
N THR A 116 5.80 13.74 -12.08
CA THR A 116 5.31 12.73 -13.04
C THR A 116 4.37 11.78 -12.33
N VAL A 117 3.09 11.74 -12.73
CA VAL A 117 2.09 10.84 -12.15
C VAL A 117 1.78 9.70 -13.12
N ILE A 118 1.95 8.47 -12.67
CA ILE A 118 1.65 7.25 -13.42
C ILE A 118 0.62 6.47 -12.63
N LEU A 119 -0.52 6.15 -13.24
CA LEU A 119 -1.60 5.44 -12.57
C LEU A 119 -2.17 4.31 -13.43
N THR A 120 -2.61 3.25 -12.77
CA THR A 120 -3.51 2.24 -13.34
C THR A 120 -4.94 2.60 -12.97
N THR A 121 -5.89 2.51 -13.91
CA THR A 121 -7.30 2.79 -13.62
C THR A 121 -8.21 2.01 -14.54
N HIS A 122 -9.38 1.66 -14.02
CA HIS A 122 -10.52 1.13 -14.78
C HIS A 122 -11.55 2.22 -15.12
N ALA A 123 -11.34 3.46 -14.64
CA ALA A 123 -12.29 4.55 -14.81
C ALA A 123 -12.09 5.27 -16.15
N MET A 124 -12.95 4.93 -17.10
CA MET A 124 -12.86 5.36 -18.49
C MET A 124 -13.30 6.82 -18.70
N GLU A 125 -14.10 7.39 -17.79
CA GLU A 125 -14.63 8.75 -17.93
C GLU A 125 -13.57 9.84 -17.70
N ASN A 126 -12.64 9.59 -16.78
CA ASN A 126 -11.60 10.55 -16.37
C ASN A 126 -10.38 10.58 -17.30
N VAL A 127 -10.36 9.73 -18.34
CA VAL A 127 -9.22 9.59 -19.26
C VAL A 127 -8.88 10.90 -19.99
N ARG A 128 -9.84 11.81 -20.10
CA ARG A 128 -9.65 13.15 -20.68
C ARG A 128 -8.69 14.04 -19.88
N LEU A 129 -8.46 13.75 -18.60
CA LEU A 129 -7.54 14.49 -17.74
C LEU A 129 -6.07 14.06 -17.95
N PHE A 130 -5.82 12.99 -18.70
CA PHE A 130 -4.50 12.43 -18.91
C PHE A 130 -3.76 13.08 -20.06
N ASP A 131 -2.48 13.34 -19.87
CA ASP A 131 -1.59 13.77 -20.95
C ASP A 131 -1.32 12.61 -21.91
N ARG A 132 -1.22 11.38 -21.38
CA ARG A 132 -0.92 10.17 -22.14
C ARG A 132 -1.63 8.95 -21.57
N VAL A 133 -1.93 7.99 -22.45
CA VAL A 133 -2.49 6.67 -22.09
C VAL A 133 -1.56 5.56 -22.56
N VAL A 134 -1.46 4.51 -21.75
CA VAL A 134 -0.80 3.25 -22.09
C VAL A 134 -1.88 2.19 -22.11
N LEU A 135 -2.07 1.52 -23.24
CA LEU A 135 -3.01 0.42 -23.36
C LEU A 135 -2.25 -0.89 -23.48
N LEU A 136 -2.59 -1.82 -22.59
CA LEU A 136 -2.00 -3.17 -22.53
C LEU A 136 -3.11 -4.20 -22.75
N LEU A 137 -2.85 -5.19 -23.60
CA LEU A 137 -3.72 -6.34 -23.82
C LEU A 137 -2.87 -7.61 -23.76
N GLY A 138 -3.24 -8.58 -22.91
CA GLY A 138 -2.45 -9.81 -22.73
C GLY A 138 -0.99 -9.56 -22.31
N GLY A 139 -0.72 -8.45 -21.60
CA GLY A 139 0.64 -8.02 -21.24
C GLY A 139 1.45 -7.41 -22.38
N LYS A 140 0.87 -7.22 -23.57
CA LYS A 140 1.50 -6.61 -24.74
C LYS A 140 1.05 -5.15 -24.88
N LEU A 141 2.00 -4.28 -25.22
CA LEU A 141 1.73 -2.88 -25.51
C LEU A 141 1.02 -2.74 -26.86
N ILE A 142 -0.22 -2.27 -26.83
CA ILE A 142 -1.03 -2.08 -28.03
C ILE A 142 -1.20 -0.61 -28.41
N PHE A 143 -0.94 0.33 -27.51
CA PHE A 143 -0.93 1.77 -27.81
C PHE A 143 -0.22 2.57 -26.70
N TYR A 144 0.49 3.62 -27.07
CA TYR A 144 0.99 4.66 -26.16
C TYR A 144 0.96 6.03 -26.85
N GLY A 145 0.30 7.01 -26.24
CA GLY A 145 0.16 8.34 -26.84
C GLY A 145 -0.93 9.17 -26.16
N ALA A 146 -1.38 10.24 -26.82
CA ALA A 146 -2.45 11.07 -26.28
C ALA A 146 -3.81 10.33 -26.30
N PRO A 147 -4.74 10.62 -25.36
CA PRO A 147 -6.06 9.99 -25.36
C PRO A 147 -6.84 10.14 -26.67
N ALA A 148 -6.74 11.30 -27.33
CA ALA A 148 -7.42 11.56 -28.60
C ALA A 148 -6.87 10.70 -29.74
N GLU A 149 -5.54 10.54 -29.81
CA GLU A 149 -4.86 9.69 -30.80
C GLU A 149 -5.22 8.21 -30.61
N ALA A 150 -5.46 7.77 -29.37
CA ALA A 150 -5.96 6.42 -29.11
C ALA A 150 -7.33 6.19 -29.77
N LEU A 151 -8.28 7.10 -29.53
CA LEU A 151 -9.62 7.03 -30.10
C LEU A 151 -9.59 7.03 -31.64
N GLU A 152 -8.72 7.84 -32.24
CA GLU A 152 -8.51 7.86 -33.69
C GLU A 152 -7.92 6.55 -34.21
N PHE A 153 -6.87 6.02 -33.57
CA PHE A 153 -6.22 4.77 -33.98
C PHE A 153 -7.18 3.57 -33.96
N PHE A 154 -8.02 3.49 -32.93
CA PHE A 154 -9.02 2.43 -32.79
C PHE A 154 -10.33 2.74 -33.54
N GLY A 155 -10.51 3.97 -34.02
CA GLY A 155 -11.74 4.42 -34.69
C GLY A 155 -12.97 4.32 -33.80
N THR A 156 -12.88 4.83 -32.57
CA THR A 156 -13.97 4.85 -31.58
C THR A 156 -14.22 6.26 -31.04
N ASN A 157 -15.42 6.51 -30.48
CA ASN A 157 -15.80 7.83 -29.98
C ASN A 157 -15.49 8.02 -28.49
N ASN A 158 -15.37 6.93 -27.74
CA ASN A 158 -15.07 6.93 -26.31
C ASN A 158 -14.25 5.69 -25.91
N PHE A 159 -13.75 5.68 -24.68
CA PHE A 159 -12.91 4.60 -24.15
C PHE A 159 -13.68 3.33 -23.81
N ILE A 160 -15.00 3.43 -23.60
CA ILE A 160 -15.87 2.26 -23.37
C ILE A 160 -15.98 1.43 -24.65
N ASP A 161 -16.27 2.10 -25.77
CA ASP A 161 -16.32 1.49 -27.10
C ASP A 161 -14.96 0.93 -27.51
N LEU A 162 -13.87 1.64 -27.17
CA LEU A 162 -12.51 1.15 -27.39
C LEU A 162 -12.29 -0.18 -26.66
N TYR A 163 -12.63 -0.24 -25.38
CA TYR A 163 -12.45 -1.44 -24.56
C TYR A 163 -13.28 -2.62 -25.09
N ASN A 164 -14.56 -2.38 -25.38
CA ASN A 164 -15.44 -3.39 -26.00
C ASN A 164 -14.88 -3.90 -27.34
N LYS A 165 -14.28 -3.03 -28.15
CA LYS A 165 -13.66 -3.42 -29.42
C LYS A 165 -12.41 -4.28 -29.24
N LEU A 166 -11.68 -4.12 -28.13
CA LEU A 166 -10.52 -4.95 -27.80
C LEU A 166 -10.94 -6.34 -27.29
N GLU A 167 -12.05 -6.42 -26.53
CA GLU A 167 -12.54 -7.67 -25.95
C GLU A 167 -13.40 -8.51 -26.92
N ALA A 168 -14.20 -7.88 -27.77
CA ALA A 168 -15.13 -8.58 -28.67
C ALA A 168 -14.48 -9.68 -29.53
N PRO A 169 -13.26 -9.52 -30.11
CA PRO A 169 -12.59 -10.61 -30.83
C PRO A 169 -12.20 -11.79 -29.93
N VAL A 170 -11.84 -11.52 -28.67
CA VAL A 170 -11.51 -12.56 -27.69
C VAL A 170 -12.77 -13.33 -27.33
N GLU A 171 -13.88 -12.63 -27.05
CA GLU A 171 -15.16 -13.26 -26.72
C GLU A 171 -15.69 -14.12 -27.87
N ALA A 172 -15.66 -13.60 -29.10
CA ALA A 172 -16.14 -14.31 -30.28
C ALA A 172 -15.36 -15.60 -30.59
N GLU A 173 -14.05 -15.64 -30.29
CA GLU A 173 -13.24 -16.86 -30.43
C GLU A 173 -13.42 -17.81 -29.23
N VAL A 174 -13.63 -17.27 -28.02
CA VAL A 174 -13.91 -18.08 -26.82
C VAL A 174 -15.27 -18.75 -26.90
N GLU A 175 -16.27 -18.11 -27.48
CA GLU A 175 -17.61 -18.68 -27.69
C GLU A 175 -17.60 -19.89 -28.64
N ARG A 176 -16.60 -19.98 -29.54
CA ARG A 176 -16.39 -21.15 -30.41
C ARG A 176 -15.74 -22.34 -29.69
N LEU A 177 -15.24 -22.16 -28.46
CA LEU A 177 -14.69 -23.27 -27.68
C LEU A 177 -15.82 -24.10 -27.08
N ASP A 178 -15.62 -25.41 -27.03
CA ASP A 178 -16.54 -26.29 -26.30
C ASP A 178 -16.70 -25.82 -24.85
N PRO A 179 -17.94 -25.68 -24.35
CA PRO A 179 -18.19 -25.20 -23.01
C PRO A 179 -17.64 -26.17 -21.97
N LEU A 180 -17.13 -25.62 -20.87
CA LEU A 180 -16.57 -26.41 -19.80
C LEU A 180 -17.68 -27.26 -19.13
N PRO A 181 -17.53 -28.59 -18.99
CA PRO A 181 -18.54 -29.41 -18.34
C PRO A 181 -18.72 -29.02 -16.86
N ALA A 182 -19.94 -29.10 -16.35
CA ALA A 182 -20.27 -28.69 -14.96
C ALA A 182 -19.46 -29.43 -13.88
N LYS A 183 -18.94 -30.64 -14.19
CA LYS A 183 -18.06 -31.45 -13.34
C LYS A 183 -16.62 -31.55 -13.87
N ALA A 184 -16.12 -30.51 -14.53
CA ALA A 184 -14.77 -30.49 -15.06
C ALA A 184 -13.71 -30.70 -13.96
N THR A 185 -12.78 -31.61 -14.25
CA THR A 185 -11.57 -31.85 -13.47
C THR A 185 -10.66 -30.61 -13.46
N ARG A 186 -9.73 -30.56 -12.50
CA ARG A 186 -8.74 -29.47 -12.43
C ARG A 186 -7.87 -29.40 -13.69
N ALA A 187 -7.61 -30.54 -14.33
CA ALA A 187 -6.84 -30.60 -15.58
C ALA A 187 -7.62 -30.00 -16.76
N GLU A 188 -8.90 -30.31 -16.89
CA GLU A 188 -9.78 -29.74 -17.93
C GLU A 188 -9.96 -28.23 -17.76
N LYS A 189 -10.15 -27.75 -16.52
CA LYS A 189 -10.17 -26.31 -16.20
C LYS A 189 -8.90 -25.61 -16.68
N ARG A 190 -7.73 -26.17 -16.32
CA ARG A 190 -6.43 -25.63 -16.72
C ARG A 190 -6.24 -25.65 -18.25
N ALA A 191 -6.70 -26.70 -18.93
CA ALA A 191 -6.61 -26.80 -20.38
C ALA A 191 -7.49 -25.74 -21.08
N TYR A 192 -8.69 -25.48 -20.55
CA TYR A 192 -9.58 -24.43 -21.04
C TYR A 192 -8.99 -23.04 -20.83
N GLU A 193 -8.43 -22.78 -19.64
CA GLU A 193 -7.71 -21.53 -19.32
C GLU A 193 -6.54 -21.28 -20.30
N LEU A 194 -5.72 -22.31 -20.57
CA LEU A 194 -4.63 -22.22 -21.54
C LEU A 194 -5.11 -21.93 -22.97
N ARG A 195 -6.27 -22.47 -23.38
CA ARG A 195 -6.86 -22.16 -24.69
C ARG A 195 -7.33 -20.71 -24.76
N ARG A 196 -8.02 -20.24 -23.72
CA ARG A 196 -8.46 -18.84 -23.60
C ARG A 196 -7.26 -17.88 -23.62
N GLU A 197 -6.19 -18.22 -22.91
CA GLU A 197 -4.94 -17.45 -22.88
C GLU A 197 -4.34 -17.35 -24.29
N LYS A 198 -4.24 -18.46 -25.03
CA LYS A 198 -3.76 -18.45 -26.43
C LYS A 198 -4.59 -17.55 -27.36
N ILE A 199 -5.91 -17.57 -27.21
CA ILE A 199 -6.82 -16.72 -28.00
C ILE A 199 -6.53 -15.24 -27.69
N SER A 200 -6.50 -14.88 -26.40
CA SER A 200 -6.17 -13.52 -25.95
C SER A 200 -4.80 -13.09 -26.47
N ASP A 201 -3.81 -13.99 -26.45
CA ASP A 201 -2.44 -13.69 -26.85
C ASP A 201 -2.31 -13.45 -28.36
N ALA A 202 -3.10 -14.15 -29.18
CA ALA A 202 -3.18 -13.95 -30.63
C ALA A 202 -3.82 -12.61 -30.98
N VAL A 203 -4.93 -12.24 -30.32
CA VAL A 203 -5.58 -10.93 -30.48
C VAL A 203 -4.64 -9.80 -30.04
N SER A 204 -3.93 -10.01 -28.92
CA SER A 204 -2.93 -9.06 -28.41
C SER A 204 -1.78 -8.85 -29.38
N GLU A 205 -1.30 -9.92 -30.04
CA GLU A 205 -0.23 -9.81 -31.04
C GLU A 205 -0.68 -9.07 -32.30
N TYR A 206 -1.92 -9.31 -32.75
CA TYR A 206 -2.50 -8.58 -33.88
C TYR A 206 -2.50 -7.07 -33.64
N TRP A 207 -2.98 -6.62 -32.47
CA TRP A 207 -3.01 -5.21 -32.12
C TRP A 207 -1.62 -4.61 -31.94
N ARG A 208 -0.70 -5.34 -31.30
CA ARG A 208 0.70 -4.93 -31.16
C ARG A 208 1.35 -4.70 -32.52
N SER A 209 1.21 -5.66 -33.43
CA SER A 209 1.77 -5.57 -34.79
C SER A 209 1.24 -4.33 -35.52
N ARG A 210 -0.07 -4.12 -35.46
CA ARG A 210 -0.71 -2.93 -36.04
C ARG A 210 -0.20 -1.62 -35.43
N TYR A 211 0.08 -1.58 -34.14
CA TYR A 211 0.61 -0.38 -33.48
C TYR A 211 2.08 -0.12 -33.87
N THR A 212 2.91 -1.16 -33.92
CA THR A 212 4.34 -1.03 -34.26
C THR A 212 4.62 -0.47 -35.66
N THR A 213 3.67 -0.60 -36.59
CA THR A 213 3.78 -0.05 -37.94
C THR A 213 3.35 1.41 -38.05
N THR A 214 2.84 2.01 -36.99
CA THR A 214 2.36 3.42 -37.00
C THR A 214 3.49 4.42 -36.77
N GLU A 215 3.32 5.64 -37.31
CA GLU A 215 4.21 6.77 -37.00
C GLU A 215 4.18 7.16 -35.52
N MET A 216 3.05 6.94 -34.84
CA MET A 216 2.89 7.17 -33.40
C MET A 216 3.88 6.34 -32.59
N TYR A 217 4.06 5.06 -32.94
CA TYR A 217 5.05 4.20 -32.28
C TYR A 217 6.47 4.77 -32.40
N VAL A 218 6.85 5.24 -33.59
CA VAL A 218 8.17 5.84 -33.82
C VAL A 218 8.34 7.11 -32.98
N ARG A 219 7.33 7.98 -32.96
CA ARG A 219 7.34 9.24 -32.21
C ARG A 219 7.44 9.04 -30.70
N TYR A 220 6.60 8.17 -30.13
CA TYR A 220 6.47 8.03 -28.68
C TYR A 220 7.44 7.02 -28.07
N ILE A 221 7.93 6.05 -28.84
CA ILE A 221 8.77 4.95 -28.33
C ILE A 221 10.12 4.93 -29.02
N GLY A 222 10.14 4.93 -30.36
CA GLY A 222 11.38 4.82 -31.13
C GLY A 222 12.38 5.95 -30.86
N GLN A 223 11.93 7.21 -30.91
CA GLN A 223 12.80 8.38 -30.69
C GLN A 223 13.25 8.53 -29.22
N PRO A 224 12.40 8.39 -28.20
CA PRO A 224 12.85 8.55 -26.82
C PRO A 224 13.79 7.44 -26.35
N ILE A 225 13.57 6.19 -26.76
CA ILE A 225 14.44 5.07 -26.37
C ILE A 225 15.85 5.25 -26.93
N SER A 226 15.98 5.71 -28.18
CA SER A 226 17.30 5.93 -28.78
C SER A 226 18.09 7.04 -28.07
N LEU A 227 17.42 8.09 -27.59
CA LEU A 227 18.03 9.14 -26.78
C LEU A 227 18.48 8.62 -25.40
N ILE A 228 17.63 7.86 -24.70
CA ILE A 228 17.97 7.27 -23.38
C ILE A 228 19.19 6.35 -23.50
N GLN A 229 19.27 5.58 -24.58
CA GLN A 229 20.36 4.64 -24.80
C GLN A 229 21.71 5.32 -25.06
N GLN A 230 21.70 6.59 -25.50
CA GLN A 230 22.88 7.44 -25.66
C GLN A 230 23.32 8.13 -24.36
N GLU A 231 22.39 8.38 -23.42
CA GLU A 231 22.66 9.15 -22.19
C GLU A 231 22.89 8.31 -20.92
N MET A 232 22.91 6.97 -21.00
CA MET A 232 23.05 6.13 -19.81
C MET A 232 24.35 6.41 -19.04
N PRO A 233 24.29 6.90 -17.78
CA PRO A 233 25.48 7.13 -16.98
C PRO A 233 26.17 5.82 -16.61
N THR A 234 27.48 5.75 -16.83
CA THR A 234 28.34 4.56 -16.66
C THR A 234 28.62 4.18 -15.20
N SER A 235 28.06 4.90 -14.23
CA SER A 235 28.34 4.67 -12.81
C SER A 235 27.05 4.47 -12.01
N PRO A 236 26.96 3.41 -11.20
CA PRO A 236 25.82 3.20 -10.33
C PRO A 236 25.74 4.37 -9.32
N PRO A 237 24.51 4.81 -8.95
CA PRO A 237 24.36 5.88 -7.98
C PRO A 237 25.05 5.49 -6.67
N LYS A 238 25.92 6.37 -6.16
CA LYS A 238 26.62 6.16 -4.88
C LYS A 238 25.60 5.98 -3.76
N HIS A 239 25.44 4.75 -3.30
CA HIS A 239 24.64 4.44 -2.12
C HIS A 239 25.30 5.09 -0.89
N HIS A 240 24.72 6.18 -0.41
CA HIS A 240 25.11 6.74 0.89
C HIS A 240 24.64 5.77 1.97
N GLY A 241 25.56 4.94 2.46
CA GLY A 241 25.35 4.05 3.58
C GLY A 241 25.00 4.86 4.82
N ARG A 242 23.72 4.85 5.19
CA ARG A 242 23.21 5.47 6.43
C ARG A 242 23.82 4.77 7.65
N GLY A 243 24.28 5.51 8.65
CA GLY A 243 25.10 5.00 9.76
C GLY A 243 24.34 4.22 10.85
N VAL A 244 25.05 3.76 11.89
CA VAL A 244 24.46 3.08 13.07
C VAL A 244 23.52 4.01 13.85
N THR A 245 23.83 5.31 13.90
CA THR A 245 22.99 6.35 14.52
C THR A 245 21.61 6.50 13.88
N ASP A 246 21.41 6.04 12.64
CA ASP A 246 20.08 6.03 11.98
C ASP A 246 19.19 4.98 12.63
N GLY A 247 19.76 3.84 13.03
CA GLY A 247 19.03 2.74 13.63
C GLY A 247 18.39 3.14 14.96
N LEU A 248 19.12 3.88 15.80
CA LEU A 248 18.63 4.33 17.11
C LEU A 248 17.53 5.38 17.01
N ARG A 249 17.69 6.39 16.14
CA ARG A 249 16.63 7.40 15.92
C ARG A 249 15.38 6.77 15.30
N GLN A 250 15.57 5.87 14.34
CA GLN A 250 14.48 5.10 13.74
C GLN A 250 13.77 4.25 14.79
N TRP A 251 14.51 3.50 15.60
CA TRP A 251 13.97 2.72 16.71
C TRP A 251 13.17 3.59 17.69
N ALA A 252 13.71 4.72 18.15
CA ALA A 252 13.01 5.61 19.08
C ALA A 252 11.72 6.19 18.48
N THR A 253 11.73 6.53 17.19
CA THR A 253 10.53 7.00 16.47
C THR A 253 9.48 5.89 16.37
N LEU A 254 9.91 4.66 16.05
CA LEU A 254 9.04 3.49 15.94
C LEU A 254 8.48 3.07 17.30
N VAL A 255 9.28 3.11 18.37
CA VAL A 255 8.83 2.87 19.76
C VAL A 255 7.74 3.86 20.12
N ARG A 256 7.95 5.16 19.88
CA ARG A 256 6.97 6.20 20.20
C ARG A 256 5.67 6.02 19.41
N ARG A 257 5.78 5.76 18.10
CA ARG A 257 4.63 5.48 17.23
C ARG A 257 3.86 4.26 17.73
N TYR A 258 4.56 3.16 17.97
CA TYR A 258 3.96 1.90 18.39
C TYR A 258 3.30 2.04 19.76
N ALA A 259 3.91 2.75 20.70
CA ALA A 259 3.30 3.08 21.99
C ALA A 259 2.02 3.91 21.84
N GLU A 260 1.99 4.89 20.94
CA GLU A 260 0.80 5.73 20.70
C GLU A 260 -0.33 4.95 20.02
N VAL A 261 -0.02 4.11 19.02
CA VAL A 261 -0.97 3.19 18.38
C VAL A 261 -1.57 2.25 19.43
N PHE A 262 -0.71 1.63 20.23
CA PHE A 262 -1.12 0.69 21.26
C PHE A 262 -1.95 1.34 22.36
N ALA A 263 -1.57 2.54 22.81
CA ALA A 263 -2.30 3.31 23.81
C ALA A 263 -3.69 3.77 23.30
N SER A 264 -3.83 3.97 22.00
CA SER A 264 -5.08 4.39 21.37
C SER A 264 -6.08 3.24 21.22
N ASP A 265 -5.62 1.99 21.20
CA ASP A 265 -6.47 0.80 21.13
C ASP A 265 -6.98 0.36 22.52
N ARG A 266 -7.95 1.13 23.04
CA ARG A 266 -8.54 0.90 24.37
C ARG A 266 -9.15 -0.50 24.53
N TRP A 267 -9.71 -1.07 23.48
CA TRP A 267 -10.30 -2.41 23.53
C TRP A 267 -9.24 -3.48 23.67
N ASN A 268 -8.16 -3.38 22.89
CA ASN A 268 -7.04 -4.30 23.03
C ASN A 268 -6.40 -4.17 24.41
N LEU A 269 -6.21 -2.95 24.93
CA LEU A 269 -5.73 -2.72 26.29
C LEU A 269 -6.65 -3.35 27.34
N LEU A 270 -7.97 -3.15 27.23
CA LEU A 270 -8.92 -3.73 28.17
C LEU A 270 -8.85 -5.25 28.17
N ILE A 271 -8.86 -5.89 27.00
CA ILE A 271 -8.73 -7.35 26.89
C ILE A 271 -7.41 -7.81 27.50
N LEU A 272 -6.33 -7.10 27.18
CA LEU A 272 -4.99 -7.45 27.61
C LEU A 272 -4.82 -7.32 29.13
N PHE A 273 -5.37 -6.29 29.77
CA PHE A 273 -5.31 -6.16 31.23
C PHE A 273 -6.35 -7.00 31.96
N SER A 274 -7.47 -7.33 31.34
CA SER A 274 -8.51 -8.18 31.95
C SER A 274 -8.10 -9.65 32.00
N GLN A 275 -7.22 -10.12 31.11
CA GLN A 275 -6.84 -11.53 31.07
C GLN A 275 -6.20 -12.00 32.38
N GLY A 276 -5.33 -11.19 33.01
CA GLY A 276 -4.63 -11.52 34.25
C GLY A 276 -5.60 -11.80 35.41
N PRO A 277 -6.49 -10.85 35.76
CA PRO A 277 -7.53 -11.05 36.77
C PRO A 277 -8.46 -12.23 36.47
N ILE A 278 -8.85 -12.44 35.21
CA ILE A 278 -9.71 -13.56 34.81
C ILE A 278 -8.99 -14.89 35.09
N ILE A 279 -7.71 -15.01 34.72
CA ILE A 279 -6.90 -16.20 35.00
C ILE A 279 -6.75 -16.40 36.51
N GLY A 280 -6.44 -15.34 37.26
CA GLY A 280 -6.32 -15.39 38.72
C GLY A 280 -7.60 -15.88 39.39
N LEU A 281 -8.76 -15.38 38.94
CA LEU A 281 -10.07 -15.82 39.42
C LEU A 281 -10.35 -17.29 39.06
N LEU A 282 -10.08 -17.70 37.82
CA LEU A 282 -10.26 -19.09 37.40
C LEU A 282 -9.36 -20.03 38.20
N MET A 283 -8.11 -19.64 38.47
CA MET A 283 -7.21 -20.41 39.32
C MET A 283 -7.72 -20.51 40.75
N TYR A 284 -8.25 -19.43 41.32
CA TYR A 284 -8.87 -19.45 42.64
C TYR A 284 -10.09 -20.39 42.71
N LEU A 285 -10.88 -20.49 41.64
CA LEU A 285 -12.06 -21.37 41.59
C LEU A 285 -11.70 -22.85 41.35
N VAL A 286 -10.63 -23.12 40.60
CA VAL A 286 -10.24 -24.49 40.21
C VAL A 286 -9.32 -25.14 41.24
N VAL A 287 -8.42 -24.37 41.86
CA VAL A 287 -7.44 -24.89 42.81
C VAL A 287 -8.03 -24.88 44.22
N GLY A 288 -8.17 -26.06 44.82
CA GLY A 288 -8.65 -26.22 46.18
C GLY A 288 -7.61 -25.80 47.21
N LYS A 289 -8.06 -25.45 48.44
CA LYS A 289 -7.16 -25.03 49.54
C LYS A 289 -6.07 -26.05 49.93
N ASN A 290 -6.25 -27.32 49.56
CA ASN A 290 -5.35 -28.42 49.90
C ASN A 290 -4.41 -28.81 48.74
N ASP A 291 -4.51 -28.18 47.58
CA ASP A 291 -3.65 -28.48 46.45
C ASP A 291 -2.23 -27.94 46.66
N PRO A 292 -1.20 -28.66 46.18
CA PRO A 292 0.18 -28.20 46.29
C PRO A 292 0.39 -26.91 45.51
N ARG A 293 1.00 -25.91 46.15
CA ARG A 293 1.30 -24.59 45.55
C ARG A 293 2.17 -24.69 44.29
N ASP A 294 2.94 -25.76 44.14
CA ASP A 294 3.78 -26.01 42.97
C ASP A 294 2.96 -26.19 41.69
N PHE A 295 1.76 -26.79 41.79
CA PHE A 295 0.84 -26.93 40.66
C PHE A 295 0.36 -25.56 40.16
N LEU A 296 0.06 -24.64 41.08
CA LEU A 296 -0.34 -23.27 40.76
C LEU A 296 0.77 -22.52 40.00
N TYR A 297 2.02 -22.59 40.46
CA TYR A 297 3.15 -21.95 39.78
C TYR A 297 3.42 -22.54 38.39
N PHE A 298 3.27 -23.86 38.23
CA PHE A 298 3.39 -24.50 36.92
C PHE A 298 2.33 -24.00 35.94
N ILE A 299 1.06 -23.92 36.36
CA ILE A 299 -0.02 -23.41 35.51
C ILE A 299 0.20 -21.93 35.18
N PHE A 300 0.59 -21.10 36.15
CA PHE A 300 0.89 -19.68 35.87
C PHE A 300 2.04 -19.50 34.87
N ALA A 301 3.07 -20.33 34.93
CA ALA A 301 4.16 -20.31 33.95
C ALA A 301 3.67 -20.66 32.54
N LEU A 302 2.89 -21.74 32.40
CA LEU A 302 2.35 -22.19 31.12
C LEU A 302 1.40 -21.15 30.51
N VAL A 303 0.51 -20.60 31.35
CA VAL A 303 -0.44 -19.56 30.96
C VAL A 303 0.29 -18.29 30.52
N SER A 304 1.31 -17.86 31.26
CA SER A 304 2.13 -16.68 30.90
C SER A 304 2.81 -16.84 29.54
N ILE A 305 3.38 -18.02 29.25
CA ILE A 305 4.00 -18.33 27.96
C ILE A 305 2.95 -18.30 26.84
N TRP A 306 1.79 -18.92 27.06
CA TRP A 306 0.71 -18.95 26.07
C TRP A 306 0.21 -17.54 25.73
N PHE A 307 -0.10 -16.72 26.74
CA PHE A 307 -0.59 -15.37 26.51
C PHE A 307 0.46 -14.48 25.87
N GLY A 308 1.71 -14.52 26.33
CA GLY A 308 2.81 -13.75 25.74
C GLY A 308 3.01 -14.09 24.26
N THR A 309 3.00 -15.38 23.90
CA THR A 309 3.14 -15.82 22.51
C THR A 309 1.93 -15.46 21.65
N SER A 310 0.70 -15.62 22.16
CA SER A 310 -0.52 -15.29 21.42
C SER A 310 -0.65 -13.79 21.11
N VAL A 311 -0.38 -12.93 22.10
CA VAL A 311 -0.41 -11.47 21.95
C VAL A 311 0.66 -11.01 20.95
N ALA A 312 1.89 -11.50 21.09
CA ALA A 312 2.96 -11.18 20.16
C ALA A 312 2.65 -11.65 18.73
N ALA A 313 2.11 -12.86 18.56
CA ALA A 313 1.74 -13.39 17.24
C ALA A 313 0.64 -12.56 16.58
N ARG A 314 -0.43 -12.23 17.32
CA ARG A 314 -1.54 -11.39 16.81
C ARG A 314 -1.02 -10.06 16.30
N GLU A 315 -0.15 -9.40 17.06
CA GLU A 315 0.37 -8.09 16.75
C GLU A 315 1.34 -8.10 15.55
N LEU A 316 2.19 -9.12 15.47
CA LEU A 316 3.09 -9.31 14.32
C LEU A 316 2.31 -9.54 13.02
N VAL A 317 1.21 -10.31 13.08
CA VAL A 317 0.35 -10.57 11.92
C VAL A 317 -0.41 -9.31 11.51
N LYS A 318 -1.02 -8.60 12.47
CA LYS A 318 -1.79 -7.36 12.23
C LYS A 318 -0.96 -6.33 11.45
N GLU A 319 0.30 -6.15 11.82
CA GLU A 319 1.16 -5.13 11.20
C GLU A 319 2.00 -5.63 10.01
N ARG A 320 1.81 -6.88 9.55
CA ARG A 320 2.63 -7.47 8.47
C ARG A 320 2.56 -6.66 7.17
N GLN A 321 1.38 -6.16 6.83
CA GLN A 321 1.18 -5.35 5.62
C GLN A 321 1.88 -4.00 5.73
N VAL A 322 1.76 -3.33 6.88
CA VAL A 322 2.45 -2.06 7.17
C VAL A 322 3.97 -2.25 7.09
N PHE A 323 4.50 -3.32 7.71
CA PHE A 323 5.92 -3.64 7.64
C PHE A 323 6.40 -3.83 6.19
N SER A 324 5.66 -4.61 5.40
CA SER A 324 6.01 -4.87 4.00
C SER A 324 6.07 -3.58 3.19
N ARG A 325 5.11 -2.65 3.41
CA ARG A 325 5.08 -1.32 2.79
C ARG A 325 6.28 -0.46 3.20
N GLU A 326 6.54 -0.32 4.50
CA GLU A 326 7.61 0.55 4.99
C GLU A 326 9.02 0.05 4.61
N ARG A 327 9.19 -1.26 4.48
CA ARG A 327 10.44 -1.89 4.03
C ARG A 327 10.79 -1.55 2.58
N MET A 328 9.80 -1.25 1.73
CA MET A 328 10.06 -0.84 0.35
C MET A 328 10.80 0.50 0.28
N VAL A 329 10.62 1.38 1.28
CA VAL A 329 11.06 2.77 1.22
C VAL A 329 12.42 2.99 1.91
N ASN A 330 12.63 2.50 3.14
CA ASN A 330 13.98 2.38 3.76
C ASN A 330 13.99 1.81 5.21
N LEU A 331 12.94 1.09 5.63
CA LEU A 331 12.85 0.61 7.02
C LEU A 331 13.85 -0.52 7.29
N ARG A 332 14.68 -0.38 8.34
CA ARG A 332 15.56 -1.46 8.81
C ARG A 332 14.78 -2.48 9.63
N LEU A 333 15.09 -3.75 9.44
CA LEU A 333 14.45 -4.85 10.18
C LEU A 333 14.71 -4.76 11.69
N MET A 334 15.97 -4.56 12.10
CA MET A 334 16.35 -4.62 13.51
C MET A 334 15.68 -3.53 14.37
N PRO A 335 15.67 -2.23 13.99
CA PRO A 335 14.94 -1.20 14.71
C PRO A 335 13.44 -1.47 14.83
N TYR A 336 12.82 -2.04 13.79
CA TYR A 336 11.38 -2.35 13.81
C TYR A 336 11.03 -3.50 14.74
N VAL A 337 11.79 -4.60 14.68
CA VAL A 337 11.58 -5.73 15.59
C VAL A 337 11.91 -5.32 17.03
N ALA A 338 12.99 -4.56 17.24
CA ALA A 338 13.39 -4.08 18.56
C ALA A 338 12.36 -3.12 19.16
N SER A 339 11.69 -2.27 18.39
CA SER A 339 10.66 -1.37 18.92
C SER A 339 9.44 -2.15 19.43
N LYS A 340 9.08 -3.24 18.73
CA LYS A 340 7.98 -4.11 19.13
C LYS A 340 8.32 -4.92 20.37
N LEU A 341 9.48 -5.58 20.36
CA LEU A 341 9.96 -6.35 21.51
C LEU A 341 10.03 -5.47 22.75
N PHE A 342 10.55 -4.25 22.65
CA PHE A 342 10.65 -3.34 23.78
C PHE A 342 9.28 -3.05 24.42
N ILE A 343 8.29 -2.64 23.63
CA ILE A 343 6.96 -2.30 24.15
C ILE A 343 6.22 -3.56 24.64
N LEU A 344 6.29 -4.67 23.90
CA LEU A 344 5.66 -5.93 24.33
C LEU A 344 6.28 -6.46 25.62
N SER A 345 7.61 -6.46 25.75
CA SER A 345 8.30 -6.85 26.98
C SER A 345 7.95 -5.94 28.15
N PHE A 346 7.81 -4.63 27.91
CA PHE A 346 7.37 -3.68 28.95
C PHE A 346 5.96 -4.01 29.44
N ILE A 347 5.02 -4.26 28.52
CA ILE A 347 3.63 -4.60 28.87
C ILE A 347 3.54 -5.93 29.59
N VAL A 348 4.19 -6.97 29.07
CA VAL A 348 4.24 -8.29 29.70
C VAL A 348 4.86 -8.17 31.10
N GLY A 349 5.93 -7.40 31.26
CA GLY A 349 6.51 -7.12 32.57
C GLY A 349 5.51 -6.53 33.55
N LEU A 350 4.74 -5.52 33.13
CA LEU A 350 3.71 -4.90 33.96
C LEU A 350 2.56 -5.86 34.29
N GLN A 351 2.16 -6.71 33.35
CA GLN A 351 1.15 -7.76 33.59
C GLN A 351 1.63 -8.82 34.57
N THR A 352 2.88 -9.26 34.44
CA THR A 352 3.49 -10.20 35.38
C THR A 352 3.54 -9.59 36.77
N THR A 353 3.95 -8.31 36.91
CA THR A 353 3.90 -7.63 38.21
C THR A 353 2.48 -7.55 38.79
N LEU A 354 1.45 -7.28 37.98
CA LEU A 354 0.05 -7.28 38.43
C LEU A 354 -0.52 -8.65 38.79
N LEU A 355 0.05 -9.73 38.25
CA LEU A 355 -0.41 -11.09 38.50
C LEU A 355 0.29 -11.73 39.71
N PHE A 356 1.53 -11.34 39.99
CA PHE A 356 2.35 -11.88 41.09
C PHE A 356 2.50 -10.94 42.29
N GLY A 357 2.27 -9.63 42.13
CA GLY A 357 2.20 -8.64 43.20
C GLY A 357 0.76 -8.33 43.56
#